data_AF-A0A8S2VSS1-F1
#
_entry.id   AF-A0A8S2VSS1-F1
#
_cell.length_a   1.000
_cell.length_b   1.000
_cell.length_c   1.000
_cell.angle_alpha   90.00
_cell.angle_beta   90.00
_cell.angle_gamma   90.00
#
_symmetry.space_group_name_H-M   'P 1'
#
loop_
_entity.id
_entity.type
_entity.pdbx_description
1 polymer ?
#
loop_
_entity_poly.entity_id
_entity_poly.type
_entity_poly.pdbx_seq_one_letter_code
_entity_poly.pdbx_strand_id
1 'polypeptide(L)' 'NGKRLKKKKTSIKKCTLNPYYNESFTFEVPFEQIQKVQLVVTVVDYDRIGTSEPIGKVVLGCNATGTELRH' A
#
# COMPACT_ATOMS: atom_id res chain seq x y z
N ASN A 1 6.93 16.27 4.43
CA ASN A 1 6.47 15.68 5.70
C ASN A 1 5.46 14.56 5.47
N GLY A 2 5.96 13.33 5.27
CA GLY A 2 5.16 12.13 4.98
C GLY A 2 4.51 11.51 6.22
N LYS A 3 3.63 12.28 6.90
CA LYS A 3 2.88 11.77 8.05
C LYS A 3 1.90 10.69 7.58
N ARG A 4 2.03 9.49 8.11
CA ARG A 4 1.12 8.37 7.82
C ARG A 4 -0.24 8.65 8.48
N LEU A 5 -1.30 8.78 7.67
CA LEU A 5 -2.65 9.07 8.17
C LEU A 5 -3.37 7.82 8.68
N LYS A 6 -3.43 6.77 7.87
CA LYS A 6 -4.07 5.48 8.18
C LYS A 6 -3.24 4.34 7.59
N LYS A 7 -3.28 3.16 8.21
CA LYS A 7 -2.63 1.93 7.72
C LYS A 7 -3.61 0.76 7.84
N LYS A 8 -3.80 0.03 6.75
CA LYS A 8 -4.50 -1.26 6.73
C LYS A 8 -3.55 -2.33 6.18
N LYS A 9 -3.81 -3.60 6.49
CA LYS A 9 -3.01 -4.75 6.06
C LYS A 9 -3.95 -5.84 5.57
N THR A 10 -3.47 -6.62 4.62
CA THR A 10 -4.16 -7.83 4.15
C THR A 10 -3.92 -9.01 5.08
N SER A 11 -4.60 -10.13 4.82
CA SER A 11 -4.19 -11.44 5.32
C SER A 11 -2.79 -11.83 4.81
N ILE A 12 -2.08 -12.67 5.56
CA ILE A 12 -0.79 -13.24 5.15
C ILE A 12 -1.06 -14.46 4.26
N LYS A 13 -0.49 -14.47 3.06
CA LYS A 13 -0.49 -15.66 2.18
C LYS A 13 0.88 -16.33 2.29
N LYS A 14 0.91 -17.56 2.78
CA LYS A 14 2.16 -18.30 3.04
C LYS A 14 2.62 -19.06 1.80
N CYS A 15 3.93 -19.21 1.66
CA CYS A 15 4.57 -20.09 0.67
C CYS A 15 4.10 -19.87 -0.77
N THR A 16 3.91 -18.62 -1.20
CA THR A 16 3.51 -18.30 -2.57
C THR A 16 4.18 -17.03 -3.06
N LEU A 17 4.63 -17.06 -4.32
CA LEU A 17 5.13 -15.89 -5.06
C LEU A 17 4.01 -15.18 -5.84
N ASN A 18 2.82 -15.78 -5.91
CA ASN A 18 1.66 -15.26 -6.63
C ASN A 18 0.44 -15.22 -5.69
N PRO A 19 0.46 -14.37 -4.65
CA PRO A 19 -0.63 -14.32 -3.67
C PRO A 19 -1.91 -13.74 -4.29
N TYR A 20 -3.05 -14.40 -4.02
CA TYR A 20 -4.37 -13.88 -4.35
C TYR A 20 -5.07 -13.38 -3.09
N TYR A 21 -5.34 -12.08 -3.01
CA TYR A 21 -5.93 -11.45 -1.82
C TYR A 21 -7.45 -11.33 -1.94
N ASN A 22 -7.94 -10.65 -2.99
CA ASN A 22 -9.35 -10.26 -3.15
C ASN A 22 -9.91 -9.60 -1.87
N GLU A 23 -9.11 -8.71 -1.27
CA GLU A 23 -9.46 -7.95 -0.07
C GLU A 23 -9.66 -6.49 -0.43
N SER A 24 -10.72 -5.88 0.10
CA SER A 24 -11.05 -4.48 -0.15
C SER A 24 -10.74 -3.61 1.05
N PHE A 25 -10.21 -2.41 0.81
CA PHE A 25 -9.98 -1.40 1.84
C PHE A 25 -10.68 -0.09 1.49
N THR A 26 -11.36 0.47 2.48
CA THR A 26 -11.97 1.81 2.37
C THR A 26 -11.20 2.80 3.25
N PHE A 27 -10.92 3.97 2.69
CA PHE A 27 -10.33 5.11 3.38
C PHE A 27 -11.18 6.35 3.12
N GLU A 28 -11.66 6.98 4.19
CA GLU A 28 -12.33 8.27 4.11
C GLU A 28 -11.29 9.38 4.04
N VAL A 29 -11.40 10.22 3.02
CA VAL A 29 -10.52 11.37 2.77
C VAL A 29 -11.40 12.58 2.46
N PRO A 30 -11.28 13.69 3.20
CA PRO A 30 -11.96 14.95 2.85
C PRO A 30 -11.53 15.43 1.46
N PHE A 31 -12.45 16.01 0.70
CA PHE A 31 -12.20 16.44 -0.67
C PHE A 31 -11.04 17.45 -0.75
N GLU A 32 -10.92 18.35 0.23
CA GLU A 32 -9.88 19.39 0.29
C GLU A 32 -8.47 18.80 0.48
N GLN A 33 -8.38 17.53 0.89
CA GLN A 33 -7.13 16.82 1.11
C GLN A 33 -6.78 15.87 -0.03
N ILE A 34 -7.69 15.61 -0.97
CA ILE A 34 -7.52 14.52 -1.96
C ILE A 34 -6.25 14.69 -2.81
N GLN A 35 -5.88 15.93 -3.15
CA GLN A 35 -4.68 16.23 -3.93
C GLN A 35 -3.38 16.20 -3.11
N LYS A 36 -3.49 16.19 -1.77
CA LYS A 36 -2.36 16.25 -0.83
C LYS A 36 -2.05 14.90 -0.21
N VAL A 37 -2.91 13.90 -0.41
CA VAL A 37 -2.71 12.54 0.09
C VAL A 37 -2.10 11.64 -0.96
N GLN A 38 -1.46 10.57 -0.50
CA GLN A 38 -0.92 9.51 -1.34
C GLN A 38 -1.31 8.17 -0.74
N LEU A 39 -1.71 7.22 -1.58
CA LEU A 39 -1.88 5.83 -1.20
C LEU A 39 -0.59 5.08 -1.49
N VAL A 40 0.04 4.57 -0.44
CA VAL A 40 1.27 3.79 -0.54
C VAL A 40 0.93 2.33 -0.30
N VAL A 41 1.14 1.49 -1.31
CA VAL A 41 0.99 0.05 -1.20
C VAL A 41 2.38 -0.57 -1.17
N THR A 42 2.63 -1.44 -0.20
CA THR A 42 3.94 -2.09 -0.01
C THR A 42 3.71 -3.58 0.15
N VAL A 43 4.38 -4.36 -0.69
CA VAL A 43 4.46 -5.82 -0.55
C VAL A 43 5.60 -6.10 0.42
N VAL A 44 5.33 -6.91 1.44
CA VAL A 44 6.27 -7.23 2.52
C VAL A 44 6.36 -8.73 2.64
N ASP A 45 7.58 -9.26 2.69
CA ASP A 45 7.83 -10.64 3.07
C ASP A 45 7.66 -10.77 4.58
N TYR A 46 6.69 -11.58 5.00
CA TYR A 46 6.32 -11.68 6.41
C TYR A 46 7.07 -12.82 7.08
N ASP A 47 8.02 -12.45 7.93
CA ASP A 47 8.63 -13.37 8.88
C ASP A 47 7.84 -13.45 10.19
N ARG A 48 7.58 -14.67 10.64
CA ARG A 48 6.94 -14.93 11.94
C ARG A 48 7.88 -14.61 13.12
N ILE A 49 9.18 -14.82 12.90
CA ILE A 49 10.25 -14.58 13.86
C ILE A 49 11.31 -13.79 13.09
N GLY A 50 11.72 -12.63 13.62
CA GLY A 50 12.63 -11.72 12.95
C GLY A 50 11.94 -10.47 12.40
N THR A 51 12.55 -9.85 11.41
CA THR A 51 12.11 -8.57 10.83
C THR A 51 11.53 -8.80 9.45
N SER A 52 10.26 -8.41 9.25
CA SER A 52 9.62 -8.49 7.93
C SER A 52 10.18 -7.44 6.97
N GLU A 53 10.59 -7.86 5.78
CA GLU A 53 11.28 -7.00 4.82
C GLU A 53 10.39 -6.56 3.64
N PRO A 54 10.45 -5.29 3.20
CA PRO A 54 9.70 -4.82 2.05
C PRO A 54 10.27 -5.38 0.75
N ILE A 55 9.43 -6.07 -0.03
CA ILE A 55 9.78 -6.57 -1.36
C ILE A 55 9.68 -5.43 -2.39
N GLY A 56 8.61 -4.64 -2.33
CA GLY A 56 8.34 -3.60 -3.32
C GLY A 56 7.25 -2.63 -2.89
N LYS A 57 7.18 -1.48 -3.55
CA LYS A 57 6.26 -0.39 -3.21
C LYS A 57 5.78 0.33 -4.46
N VAL A 58 4.51 0.70 -4.45
CA VAL A 58 3.87 1.58 -5.45
C VAL A 58 3.22 2.76 -4.73
N VAL A 59 3.25 3.94 -5.36
CA VAL A 59 2.65 5.17 -4.80
C VAL A 59 1.60 5.69 -5.76
N LEU A 60 0.38 5.87 -5.26
CA LEU A 60 -0.75 6.41 -6.02
C LEU A 60 -1.13 7.78 -5.46
N GLY A 61 -1.47 8.72 -6.34
CA GLY A 61 -1.87 10.09 -5.99
C GLY A 61 -1.23 11.12 -6.93
N CYS A 62 -1.39 12.41 -6.61
CA CYS A 62 -0.99 13.51 -7.49
C CYS A 62 0.52 13.60 -7.78
N ASN A 63 1.37 12.93 -7.00
CA ASN A 63 2.82 12.91 -7.22
C ASN A 63 3.31 11.52 -7.67
N ALA A 64 2.41 10.64 -8.12
CA ALA A 64 2.78 9.37 -8.73
C ALA A 64 3.56 9.61 -10.04
N THR A 65 4.38 8.65 -10.45
CA THR A 65 5.19 8.78 -11.68
C THR A 65 5.12 7.51 -12.52
N GLY A 66 5.34 7.62 -13.83
CA GLY A 66 5.34 6.45 -14.71
C GLY A 66 3.96 5.79 -14.86
N THR A 67 3.92 4.45 -14.88
CA THR A 67 2.69 3.68 -15.11
C THR A 67 1.63 3.86 -14.02
N GLU A 68 2.04 4.32 -12.84
CA GLU A 68 1.16 4.62 -11.69
C GLU A 68 0.15 5.75 -11.99
N LEU A 69 0.39 6.56 -13.04
CA LEU A 69 -0.51 7.63 -13.47
C LEU A 69 -1.74 7.14 -14.26
N ARG A 70 -1.79 5.87 -14.68
CA ARG A 70 -2.88 5.33 -15.52
C ARG A 70 -4.07 4.76 -14.73
N HIS A 71 -4.10 4.96 -13.42
CA HIS A 71 -5.16 4.43 -12.54
C HIS A 71 -6.41 5.32 -12.53
#